data_AF-A0A0E9LS88-F1
#
_entry.id   AF-A0A0E9LS88-F1
#
_cell.length_a   1.000
_cell.length_b   1.000
_cell.length_c   1.000
_cell.angle_alpha   90.00
_cell.angle_beta   90.00
_cell.angle_gamma   90.00
#
_symmetry.space_group_name_H-M   'P 1'
#
loop_
_entity.id
_entity.type
_entity.pdbx_description
1 polymer ?
#
loop_
_entity_poly.entity_id
_entity_poly.type
_entity_poly.pdbx_seq_one_letter_code
_entity_poly.pdbx_strand_id
1 'polypeptide(L)'
;MKKLNSLLILLIFVLGSCATIKQKSSTRNISNPQYKDLNSFNYDTLEYIKTNFYENQQFYVGKPVKVLLDDLEADIVNFTPNSLWNPMDKSNGVSLTVRYTMLAGENKLIPAATQIIVKFTDLYAYDDAVELSDLNPEINWGKAQEDFYKDFTIKEIFLYVPEIEPIE
;
A
#
# COMPACT_ATOMS: atom_id res chain seq x y z
N MET A 1 -11.50 30.65 58.18
CA MET A 1 -11.63 30.76 56.71
C MET A 1 -10.26 31.04 56.06
N LYS A 2 -9.33 30.06 56.04
CA LYS A 2 -7.99 30.22 55.43
C LYS A 2 -7.49 28.97 54.67
N LYS A 3 -8.32 27.92 54.55
CA LYS A 3 -7.93 26.65 53.90
C LYS A 3 -8.55 26.41 52.52
N LEU A 4 -9.43 27.30 52.04
CA LEU A 4 -10.08 27.13 50.73
C LEU A 4 -9.28 27.74 49.56
N ASN A 5 -8.40 28.73 49.82
CA ASN A 5 -7.63 29.39 48.76
C ASN A 5 -6.38 28.62 48.32
N SER A 6 -5.97 27.56 49.03
CA SER A 6 -4.77 26.79 48.67
C SER A 6 -5.07 25.66 47.68
N LEU A 7 -6.32 25.23 47.54
CA LEU A 7 -6.68 24.14 46.63
C LEU A 7 -6.93 24.62 45.19
N LEU A 8 -7.32 25.89 45.02
CA LEU A 8 -7.63 26.45 43.70
C LEU A 8 -6.37 26.69 42.85
N ILE A 9 -5.22 26.92 43.49
CA ILE A 9 -3.95 27.21 42.80
C ILE A 9 -3.31 25.91 42.26
N LEU A 10 -3.61 24.76 42.85
CA LEU A 10 -3.06 23.47 42.40
C LEU A 10 -3.75 22.95 41.10
N LEU A 11 -4.98 23.38 40.82
CA LEU A 11 -5.76 22.92 39.66
C LEU A 11 -5.38 23.62 38.35
N ILE A 12 -4.74 24.79 38.40
CA ILE A 12 -4.34 25.55 37.21
C ILE A 12 -3.03 25.00 36.59
N PHE A 13 -2.21 24.27 37.36
CA PHE A 13 -0.98 23.66 36.85
C PHE A 13 -1.18 22.33 36.09
N VAL A 14 -2.36 21.71 36.17
CA VAL A 14 -2.64 20.43 35.48
C VAL A 14 -3.18 20.62 34.05
N LEU A 15 -3.58 21.84 33.67
CA LEU A 15 -4.17 22.12 32.35
C LEU A 15 -3.18 22.74 31.34
N GLY A 16 -1.92 22.94 31.73
CA GLY A 16 -0.91 23.64 30.94
C GLY A 16 0.03 22.75 30.12
N SER A 17 -0.34 21.52 29.77
CA SER A 17 0.54 20.62 29.00
C SER A 17 -0.19 19.73 28.01
N CYS A 18 -1.08 20.31 27.21
CA CYS A 18 -1.31 19.83 25.85
C CYS A 18 -0.65 20.81 24.88
N ALA A 19 0.67 21.00 25.01
CA ALA A 19 1.45 21.49 23.90
C ALA A 19 1.42 20.39 22.84
N THR A 20 0.78 20.67 21.69
CA THR A 20 0.86 19.82 20.52
C THR A 20 2.33 19.59 20.20
N ILE A 21 2.84 18.44 20.62
CA ILE A 21 4.09 17.91 20.11
C ILE A 21 3.81 17.74 18.63
N LYS A 22 4.29 18.69 17.81
CA LYS A 22 4.58 18.42 16.40
C LYS A 22 5.58 17.29 16.44
N GLN A 23 5.04 16.08 16.39
CA GLN A 23 5.80 14.86 16.30
C GLN A 23 6.52 14.97 14.97
N LYS A 24 7.75 15.47 15.05
CA LYS A 24 8.73 15.38 13.99
C LYS A 24 8.82 13.88 13.76
N SER A 25 8.10 13.40 12.74
CA SER A 25 8.11 12.00 12.33
C SER A 25 9.56 11.68 12.08
N SER A 26 10.22 11.10 13.08
CA SER A 26 11.44 10.37 12.84
C SER A 26 10.93 9.23 11.99
N THR A 27 11.23 9.25 10.69
CA THR A 27 11.19 8.09 9.84
C THR A 27 12.13 7.06 10.46
N ARG A 28 11.69 6.41 11.54
CA ARG A 28 12.15 5.06 11.84
C ARG A 28 11.79 4.30 10.59
N ASN A 29 12.78 3.67 9.96
CA ASN A 29 12.48 2.58 9.03
C ASN A 29 11.71 1.54 9.83
N ILE A 30 10.38 1.60 9.75
CA ILE A 30 9.50 0.60 10.33
C ILE A 30 9.53 -0.53 9.32
N SER A 31 10.51 -1.43 9.47
CA SER A 31 10.62 -2.62 8.64
C SER A 31 9.56 -3.65 9.05
N ASN A 32 8.99 -4.35 8.08
CA ASN A 32 8.10 -5.46 8.36
C ASN A 32 8.86 -6.63 9.01
N PRO A 33 8.56 -7.01 10.27
CA PRO A 33 9.32 -8.05 10.97
C PRO A 33 9.08 -9.46 10.41
N GLN A 34 8.04 -9.64 9.60
CA GLN A 34 7.72 -10.90 8.94
C GLN A 34 8.03 -10.86 7.43
N TYR A 35 8.70 -9.79 6.98
CA TYR A 35 9.14 -9.66 5.60
C TYR A 35 10.11 -10.77 5.22
N LYS A 36 9.97 -11.23 3.99
CA LYS A 36 10.91 -12.14 3.35
C LYS A 36 11.28 -11.62 1.97
N ASP A 37 12.57 -11.58 1.66
CA ASP A 37 13.03 -11.12 0.35
C ASP A 37 12.47 -11.99 -0.79
N LEU A 38 12.31 -11.41 -1.99
CA LEU A 38 11.82 -12.11 -3.18
C LEU A 38 12.66 -13.35 -3.54
N ASN A 39 13.96 -13.30 -3.28
CA ASN A 39 14.87 -14.44 -3.49
C ASN A 39 14.50 -15.68 -2.66
N SER A 40 13.83 -15.52 -1.51
CA SER A 40 13.45 -16.61 -0.62
C SER A 40 12.29 -17.44 -1.18
N PHE A 41 11.60 -16.91 -2.19
CA PHE A 41 10.53 -17.56 -2.94
C PHE A 41 11.02 -18.11 -4.29
N ASN A 42 12.33 -18.23 -4.51
CA ASN A 42 12.91 -18.57 -5.82
C ASN A 42 12.38 -17.66 -6.95
N TYR A 43 12.14 -16.38 -6.64
CA TYR A 43 11.55 -15.40 -7.55
C TYR A 43 10.11 -15.71 -8.01
N ASP A 44 9.38 -16.58 -7.30
CA ASP A 44 7.93 -16.70 -7.44
C ASP A 44 7.26 -15.43 -6.90
N THR A 45 6.98 -14.50 -7.80
CA THR A 45 6.38 -13.20 -7.46
C THR A 45 4.98 -13.35 -6.90
N LEU A 46 4.20 -14.37 -7.30
CA LEU A 46 2.85 -14.55 -6.79
C LEU A 46 2.88 -14.94 -5.30
N GLU A 47 3.68 -15.95 -4.96
CA GLU A 47 3.80 -16.38 -3.57
C GLU A 47 4.45 -15.28 -2.71
N TYR A 48 5.48 -14.59 -3.23
CA TYR A 48 6.08 -13.43 -2.58
C TYR A 48 5.04 -12.35 -2.25
N ILE A 49 4.22 -11.95 -3.22
CA ILE A 49 3.20 -10.92 -3.02
C ILE A 49 2.15 -11.36 -2.02
N LYS A 50 1.68 -12.60 -2.17
CA LYS A 50 0.66 -13.19 -1.30
C LYS A 50 1.12 -13.23 0.15
N THR A 51 2.31 -13.78 0.42
CA THR A 51 2.86 -13.90 1.77
C THR A 51 3.20 -12.53 2.38
N ASN A 52 3.91 -11.66 1.65
CA ASN A 52 4.43 -10.43 2.24
C ASN A 52 3.39 -9.31 2.37
N PHE A 53 2.42 -9.21 1.47
CA PHE A 53 1.51 -8.05 1.43
C PHE A 53 0.04 -8.40 1.68
N TYR A 54 -0.45 -9.55 1.21
CA TYR A 54 -1.85 -9.94 1.40
C TYR A 54 -2.09 -10.65 2.74
N GLU A 55 -1.36 -11.72 3.02
CA GLU A 55 -1.51 -12.50 4.27
C GLU A 55 -1.03 -11.69 5.48
N ASN A 56 0.01 -10.87 5.29
CA ASN A 56 0.56 -9.98 6.30
C ASN A 56 0.09 -8.52 6.15
N GLN A 57 -1.10 -8.29 5.55
CA GLN A 57 -1.60 -6.94 5.30
C GLN A 57 -1.75 -6.08 6.57
N GLN A 58 -1.96 -6.71 7.73
CA GLN A 58 -2.13 -6.03 9.02
C GLN A 58 -0.91 -5.18 9.40
N PHE A 59 0.29 -5.50 8.91
CA PHE A 59 1.46 -4.66 9.11
C PHE A 59 1.34 -3.32 8.36
N TYR A 60 0.70 -3.29 7.19
CA TYR A 60 0.65 -2.13 6.30
C TYR A 60 -0.62 -1.29 6.49
N VAL A 61 -1.73 -1.90 6.91
CA VAL A 61 -2.98 -1.18 7.19
C VAL A 61 -2.74 -0.07 8.22
N GLY A 62 -3.24 1.13 7.91
CA GLY A 62 -3.04 2.34 8.72
C GLY A 62 -1.71 3.06 8.48
N LYS A 63 -0.86 2.58 7.56
CA LYS A 63 0.41 3.22 7.18
C LYS A 63 0.34 3.86 5.79
N PRO A 64 1.25 4.79 5.47
CA PRO A 64 1.39 5.31 4.11
C PRO A 64 1.74 4.20 3.12
N VAL A 65 1.21 4.29 1.89
CA VAL A 65 1.54 3.40 0.77
C VAL A 65 3.05 3.26 0.56
N LYS A 66 3.82 4.31 0.84
CA LYS A 66 5.28 4.30 0.78
C LYS A 66 5.90 3.12 1.52
N VAL A 67 5.35 2.72 2.68
CA VAL A 67 5.88 1.59 3.46
C VAL A 67 5.76 0.27 2.69
N LEU A 68 4.65 0.08 1.96
CA LEU A 68 4.49 -1.07 1.07
C LEU A 68 5.45 -0.99 -0.11
N LEU A 69 5.57 0.18 -0.74
CA LEU A 69 6.42 0.38 -1.91
C LEU A 69 7.92 0.23 -1.59
N ASP A 70 8.36 0.63 -0.39
CA ASP A 70 9.73 0.47 0.07
C ASP A 70 10.09 -1.01 0.28
N ASP A 71 9.13 -1.85 0.69
CA ASP A 71 9.31 -3.29 0.88
C ASP A 71 9.12 -4.08 -0.44
N LEU A 72 8.51 -3.49 -1.47
CA LEU A 72 8.19 -4.18 -2.72
C LEU A 72 9.41 -4.29 -3.65
N GLU A 73 9.94 -5.52 -3.78
CA GLU A 73 11.05 -5.83 -4.70
C GLU A 73 10.58 -6.14 -6.13
N ALA A 74 9.31 -6.44 -6.33
CA ALA A 74 8.77 -6.82 -7.63
C ALA A 74 8.41 -5.60 -8.49
N ASP A 75 8.72 -5.66 -9.78
CA ASP A 75 8.43 -4.58 -10.71
C ASP A 75 6.91 -4.40 -10.90
N ILE A 76 6.42 -3.19 -10.59
CA ILE A 76 5.08 -2.75 -11.00
C ILE A 76 5.18 -2.34 -12.47
N VAL A 77 4.42 -3.01 -13.33
CA VAL A 77 4.44 -2.74 -14.77
C VAL A 77 3.35 -1.78 -15.19
N ASN A 78 2.21 -1.75 -14.50
CA ASN A 78 1.07 -0.91 -14.84
C ASN A 78 0.20 -0.68 -13.60
N PHE A 79 -0.68 0.32 -13.63
CA PHE A 79 -1.69 0.55 -12.61
C PHE A 79 -3.04 0.93 -13.22
N THR A 80 -4.11 0.69 -12.47
CA THR A 80 -5.44 1.21 -12.81
C THR A 80 -6.04 1.94 -11.60
N PRO A 81 -6.28 3.25 -11.72
CA PRO A 81 -7.03 3.99 -10.70
C PRO A 81 -8.48 3.51 -10.73
N ASN A 82 -9.00 3.02 -9.60
CA ASN A 82 -10.31 2.38 -9.51
C ASN A 82 -10.50 1.28 -10.58
N SER A 83 -10.15 0.03 -10.26
CA SER A 83 -10.26 -1.04 -11.24
C SER A 83 -11.73 -1.22 -11.70
N LEU A 84 -11.95 -1.09 -13.01
CA LEU A 84 -13.23 -1.37 -13.69
C LEU A 84 -13.62 -2.85 -13.60
N TRP A 85 -12.66 -3.71 -13.23
CA TRP A 85 -12.79 -5.16 -13.06
C TRP A 85 -12.61 -5.58 -11.60
N ASN A 86 -12.69 -4.62 -10.66
CA ASN A 86 -12.50 -4.85 -9.25
C ASN A 86 -13.79 -5.43 -8.66
N PRO A 87 -13.76 -6.52 -7.88
CA PRO A 87 -14.90 -6.90 -7.03
C PRO A 87 -15.24 -5.84 -5.94
N MET A 88 -14.55 -4.70 -5.93
CA MET A 88 -14.64 -3.63 -4.94
C MET A 88 -14.92 -2.25 -5.56
N ASP A 89 -15.69 -2.21 -6.65
CA ASP A 89 -16.22 -1.06 -7.43
C ASP A 89 -16.89 0.06 -6.61
N LYS A 90 -16.77 0.05 -5.27
CA LYS A 90 -17.28 1.03 -4.31
C LYS A 90 -16.20 1.72 -3.46
N SER A 91 -14.90 1.61 -3.80
CA SER A 91 -13.84 2.24 -3.00
C SER A 91 -12.71 2.84 -3.81
N ASN A 92 -12.18 3.95 -3.31
CA ASN A 92 -10.99 4.59 -3.88
C ASN A 92 -9.74 3.79 -3.54
N GLY A 93 -9.17 3.17 -4.56
CA GLY A 93 -7.93 2.43 -4.48
C GLY A 93 -7.19 2.43 -5.81
N VAL A 94 -6.01 1.85 -5.81
CA VAL A 94 -5.18 1.63 -7.01
C VAL A 94 -4.93 0.14 -7.16
N SER A 95 -5.15 -0.39 -8.37
CA SER A 95 -4.68 -1.73 -8.73
C SER A 95 -3.27 -1.61 -9.30
N LEU A 96 -2.30 -2.28 -8.69
CA LEU A 96 -0.90 -2.35 -9.12
C LEU A 96 -0.69 -3.70 -9.81
N THR A 97 -0.40 -3.67 -11.10
CA THR A 97 -0.10 -4.86 -11.88
C THR A 97 1.36 -5.20 -11.70
N VAL A 98 1.63 -6.36 -11.12
CA VAL A 98 2.97 -6.89 -10.88
C VAL A 98 3.21 -8.06 -11.84
N ARG A 99 4.36 -8.04 -12.52
CA ARG A 99 4.74 -9.15 -13.41
C ARG A 99 5.02 -10.39 -12.56
N TYR A 100 4.30 -11.48 -12.82
CA TYR A 100 4.67 -12.79 -12.30
C TYR A 100 5.24 -13.67 -13.41
N THR A 101 6.06 -14.62 -13.00
CA THR A 101 6.62 -15.61 -13.90
C THR A 101 6.03 -16.95 -13.52
N MET A 102 5.19 -17.52 -14.37
CA MET A 102 4.78 -18.91 -14.21
C MET A 102 5.77 -19.82 -14.93
N LEU A 103 6.33 -20.76 -14.19
CA LEU A 103 7.01 -21.92 -14.77
C LEU A 103 5.92 -22.87 -15.29
N ALA A 104 5.51 -22.69 -16.55
CA ALA A 104 4.92 -23.81 -17.28
C ALA A 104 6.02 -24.86 -17.49
N GLY A 105 5.65 -26.15 -17.50
CA GLY A 105 6.61 -27.25 -17.71
C GLY A 105 7.61 -27.01 -18.86
N GLU A 106 8.77 -27.68 -18.76
CA GLU A 106 9.97 -27.57 -19.60
C GLU A 106 9.99 -26.41 -20.63
N ASN A 107 10.43 -25.23 -20.16
CA ASN A 107 11.12 -24.19 -20.92
C ASN A 107 10.34 -23.05 -21.59
N LYS A 108 9.16 -22.64 -21.07
CA LYS A 108 8.62 -21.31 -21.40
C LYS A 108 8.17 -20.52 -20.17
N LEU A 109 8.92 -19.48 -19.84
CA LEU A 109 8.44 -18.39 -18.98
C LEU A 109 7.44 -17.58 -19.82
N ILE A 110 6.14 -17.75 -19.56
CA ILE A 110 5.14 -16.80 -20.07
C ILE A 110 4.99 -15.75 -18.98
N PRO A 111 5.23 -14.45 -19.26
CA PRO A 111 4.89 -13.41 -18.32
C PRO A 111 3.37 -13.41 -18.19
N ALA A 112 2.88 -13.62 -16.99
CA ALA A 112 1.50 -13.32 -16.67
C ALA A 112 1.48 -12.42 -15.42
N ALA A 113 0.39 -11.71 -15.17
CA ALA A 113 0.41 -10.59 -14.23
C ALA A 113 -0.58 -10.79 -13.08
N THR A 114 -0.17 -10.41 -11.86
CA THR A 114 -0.99 -10.43 -10.66
C THR A 114 -1.27 -9.01 -10.23
N GLN A 115 -2.39 -8.77 -9.58
CA GLN A 115 -2.79 -7.43 -9.17
C GLN A 115 -2.78 -7.32 -7.65
N ILE A 116 -2.01 -6.36 -7.14
CA ILE A 116 -2.08 -5.90 -5.76
C ILE A 116 -2.99 -4.68 -5.75
N ILE A 117 -4.14 -4.79 -5.08
CA ILE A 117 -5.09 -3.69 -4.99
C ILE A 117 -4.91 -3.04 -3.63
N VAL A 118 -4.45 -1.79 -3.63
CA VAL A 118 -4.27 -0.98 -2.42
C VAL A 118 -5.43 -0.03 -2.30
N LYS A 119 -6.24 -0.23 -1.26
CA LYS A 119 -7.41 0.60 -0.96
C LYS A 119 -7.01 1.70 0.01
N PHE A 120 -7.51 2.91 -0.21
CA PHE A 120 -7.13 4.06 0.62
C PHE A 120 -8.20 4.41 1.64
N THR A 121 -7.76 4.99 2.75
CA THR A 121 -8.67 5.64 3.70
C THR A 121 -9.19 6.94 3.11
N ASP A 122 -8.27 7.69 2.50
CA ASP A 122 -8.54 8.99 1.90
C ASP A 122 -9.01 8.84 0.45
N LEU A 123 -9.89 9.73 0.02
CA LEU A 123 -10.30 9.80 -1.38
C LEU A 123 -9.28 10.64 -2.15
N TYR A 124 -8.97 10.25 -3.38
CA TYR A 124 -8.24 11.08 -4.34
C TYR A 124 -9.21 11.65 -5.38
N ALA A 125 -8.85 12.78 -5.99
CA ALA A 125 -9.57 13.28 -7.15
C ALA A 125 -9.32 12.33 -8.33
N TYR A 126 -10.40 11.79 -8.89
CA TYR A 126 -10.32 10.82 -9.98
C TYR A 126 -9.58 11.40 -11.19
N ASP A 127 -9.85 12.67 -11.53
CA ASP A 127 -9.22 13.37 -12.65
C ASP A 127 -7.70 13.45 -12.46
N ASP A 128 -7.20 13.82 -11.27
CA ASP A 128 -5.76 13.84 -10.96
C ASP A 128 -5.12 12.46 -11.17
N ALA A 129 -5.82 11.38 -10.81
CA ALA A 129 -5.32 10.02 -10.98
C ALA A 129 -5.37 9.54 -12.44
N VAL A 130 -6.35 9.99 -13.23
CA VAL A 130 -6.45 9.71 -14.66
C VAL A 130 -5.43 10.51 -15.46
N GLU A 131 -5.07 11.72 -15.04
CA GLU A 131 -3.99 12.49 -15.66
C GLU A 131 -2.62 11.80 -15.54
N LEU A 132 -2.45 10.94 -14.52
CA LEU A 132 -1.26 10.10 -14.38
C LEU A 132 -1.27 8.88 -15.31
N SER A 133 -2.42 8.53 -15.87
CA SER A 133 -2.58 7.46 -16.85
C SER A 133 -2.28 8.05 -18.23
N ASP A 134 -1.09 7.78 -18.74
CA ASP A 134 -0.73 8.18 -20.10
C ASP A 134 -1.68 7.50 -21.11
N LEU A 135 -2.20 8.23 -22.11
CA LEU A 135 -3.09 7.64 -23.13
C LEU A 135 -2.37 6.67 -24.08
N ASN A 136 -1.06 6.50 -23.87
CA ASN A 136 -0.24 5.50 -24.52
C ASN A 136 -0.57 4.13 -23.88
N PRO A 137 -0.88 3.07 -24.65
CA PRO A 137 -1.33 1.76 -24.15
C PRO A 137 -0.37 1.05 -23.17
N GLU A 138 0.81 1.61 -22.96
CA GLU A 138 1.84 1.17 -22.03
C GLU A 138 1.84 2.07 -20.77
N ILE A 139 0.73 2.18 -20.05
CA ILE A 139 0.71 2.90 -18.77
C ILE A 139 1.73 2.23 -17.85
N ASN A 140 2.91 2.82 -17.72
CA ASN A 140 4.04 2.29 -16.98
C ASN A 140 4.06 2.96 -15.61
N TRP A 141 4.01 2.18 -14.53
CA TRP A 141 4.20 2.71 -13.19
C TRP A 141 5.56 3.41 -13.10
N GLY A 142 5.58 4.66 -12.65
CA GLY A 142 6.77 5.47 -12.55
C GLY A 142 6.75 6.42 -11.36
N LYS A 143 7.74 7.31 -11.33
CA LYS A 143 7.96 8.19 -10.18
C LYS A 143 6.79 9.13 -9.90
N ALA A 144 6.07 9.59 -10.93
CA ALA A 144 4.91 10.45 -10.77
C ALA A 144 3.76 9.74 -10.03
N GLN A 145 3.49 8.48 -10.38
CA GLN A 145 2.49 7.65 -9.75
C GLN A 145 2.88 7.31 -8.31
N GLU A 146 4.15 6.90 -8.11
CA GLU A 146 4.69 6.67 -6.77
C GLU A 146 4.55 7.92 -5.90
N ASP A 147 4.96 9.09 -6.40
CA ASP A 147 4.90 10.35 -5.66
C ASP A 147 3.46 10.79 -5.35
N PHE A 148 2.51 10.48 -6.24
CA PHE A 148 1.10 10.72 -6.00
C PHE A 148 0.58 9.78 -4.90
N TYR A 149 0.77 8.47 -5.03
CA TYR A 149 0.11 7.50 -4.14
C TYR A 149 0.83 7.26 -2.81
N LYS A 150 2.14 7.50 -2.69
CA LYS A 150 2.97 7.07 -1.54
C LYS A 150 2.47 7.56 -0.18
N ASP A 151 1.83 8.73 -0.12
CA ASP A 151 1.43 9.33 1.15
C ASP A 151 -0.01 8.99 1.55
N PHE A 152 -0.77 8.30 0.69
CA PHE A 152 -2.12 7.83 1.02
C PHE A 152 -2.07 6.77 2.11
N THR A 153 -3.04 6.80 3.03
CA THR A 153 -3.12 5.80 4.09
C THR A 153 -3.77 4.52 3.57
N ILE A 154 -3.08 3.40 3.71
CA ILE A 154 -3.60 2.07 3.36
C ILE A 154 -4.76 1.73 4.29
N LYS A 155 -5.92 1.45 3.70
CA LYS A 155 -7.10 0.93 4.38
C LYS A 155 -7.14 -0.60 4.34
N GLU A 156 -6.78 -1.18 3.20
CA GLU A 156 -6.97 -2.60 2.93
C GLU A 156 -6.12 -3.01 1.72
N ILE A 157 -5.65 -4.25 1.68
CA ILE A 157 -4.88 -4.81 0.56
C ILE A 157 -5.57 -6.07 0.06
N PHE A 158 -5.76 -6.17 -1.25
CA PHE A 158 -6.28 -7.36 -1.90
C PHE A 158 -5.30 -7.88 -2.94
N LEU A 159 -5.42 -9.17 -3.21
CA LEU A 159 -4.71 -9.85 -4.28
C LEU A 159 -5.74 -10.38 -5.28
N TYR A 160 -5.60 -10.00 -6.54
CA TYR A 160 -6.36 -10.58 -7.64
C TYR A 160 -5.41 -11.34 -8.57
N VAL A 161 -5.70 -12.62 -8.73
CA VAL A 161 -4.99 -13.51 -9.64
C VAL A 161 -5.99 -13.88 -10.74
N PRO A 162 -5.78 -13.48 -12.00
CA PRO A 162 -6.66 -13.93 -13.08
C PRO A 162 -6.59 -15.46 -13.19
N GLU A 163 -7.75 -16.11 -13.28
CA GLU A 163 -7.83 -17.54 -13.58
C GLU A 163 -7.17 -17.78 -14.93
N ILE A 164 -6.17 -18.67 -14.98
CA ILE A 164 -5.67 -19.19 -16.25
C ILE A 164 -6.63 -20.32 -16.60
N GLU A 165 -7.50 -20.10 -17.60
CA GLU A 165 -8.27 -21.23 -18.14
C GLU A 165 -7.27 -22.30 -18.61
N PRO A 166 -7.43 -23.57 -18.20
CA PRO A 166 -6.65 -24.65 -18.76
C PRO A 166 -6.90 -24.67 -20.27
N ILE A 167 -5.83 -24.62 -21.06
CA ILE A 167 -5.92 -24.85 -22.50
C ILE A 167 -6.42 -26.30 -22.65
N GLU A 168 -7.67 -26.47 -23.11
CA GLU A 168 -8.26 -27.76 -23.45
C GLU A 168 -7.48 -28.51 -24.54
#